data_AF-B5TJY9-F1
#
_entry.id   AF-B5TJY9-F1
#
_cell.length_a   1.000
_cell.length_b   1.000
_cell.length_c   1.000
_cell.angle_alpha   90.00
_cell.angle_beta   90.00
_cell.angle_gamma   90.00
#
_symmetry.space_group_name_H-M   'P 1'
#
loop_
_entity.id
_entity.type
_entity.pdbx_description
1 polymer ?
#
loop_
_entity_poly.entity_id
_entity_poly.type
_entity_poly.pdbx_seq_one_letter_code
_entity_poly.pdbx_strand_id
1 'polypeptide(L)' 'MAGLQRCGKSCRLRWINYLRPDLKRGAFSQQEENLIIELHAVLGNRWSQIAAQLPGRTDNEIKNLWNSCLKKKL' A
#
# COMPACT_ATOMS: atom_id res chain seq x y z
N MET A 1 34.28 0.68 2.18
CA MET A 1 32.99 1.26 1.75
C MET A 1 31.87 0.32 2.14
N ALA A 2 31.00 0.73 3.05
CA ALA A 2 29.80 -0.04 3.42
C ALA A 2 28.71 0.15 2.36
N GLY A 3 28.93 -0.39 1.16
CA GLY A 3 27.91 -0.47 0.13
C GLY A 3 27.02 -1.65 0.45
N LEU A 4 25.87 -1.40 1.09
CA LEU A 4 24.82 -2.40 1.23
C LEU A 4 24.57 -3.04 -0.15
N GLN A 5 25.00 -4.29 -0.34
CA GLN A 5 24.75 -5.05 -1.57
C GLN A 5 23.24 -5.31 -1.67
N ARG A 6 22.52 -4.37 -2.28
CA ARG A 6 21.09 -4.48 -2.53
C ARG A 6 20.89 -5.10 -3.90
N CYS A 7 20.19 -6.23 -3.94
CA CYS A 7 19.74 -6.79 -5.21
C CYS A 7 18.73 -5.86 -5.86
N GLY A 8 18.64 -5.88 -7.21
CA GLY A 8 17.73 -5.00 -7.96
C GLY A 8 16.27 -5.06 -7.49
N LYS A 9 15.82 -6.23 -6.99
CA LYS A 9 14.50 -6.40 -6.39
C LYS A 9 14.29 -5.52 -5.15
N SER A 10 15.29 -5.41 -4.27
CA SER A 10 15.24 -4.58 -3.07
C SER A 10 15.22 -3.10 -3.42
N CYS A 11 16.04 -2.68 -4.40
CA CYS A 11 16.05 -1.29 -4.89
C CYS A 11 14.69 -0.89 -5.48
N ARG A 12 14.12 -1.74 -6.34
CA ARG A 12 12.80 -1.51 -6.95
C ARG A 12 11.69 -1.39 -5.89
N LEU A 13 11.67 -2.28 -4.90
CA LEU A 13 10.70 -2.21 -3.80
C LEU A 13 10.84 -0.91 -3.00
N ARG A 14 12.07 -0.48 -2.72
CA ARG A 14 12.31 0.77 -1.99
C ARG A 14 11.86 2.00 -2.78
N TRP A 15 12.06 1.99 -4.10
CA TRP A 15 11.54 3.04 -4.96
C TRP A 15 10.01 3.11 -4.91
N ILE A 16 9.36 1.98 -5.19
CA ILE A 16 7.89 1.90 -5.31
C ILE A 16 7.20 2.24 -3.98
N ASN A 17 7.76 1.82 -2.84
CA ASN A 17 7.10 1.97 -1.54
C ASN A 17 7.52 3.22 -0.75
N TYR A 18 8.65 3.87 -1.08
CA TYR A 18 9.20 4.94 -0.23
C TYR A 18 9.76 6.15 -0.97
N LEU A 19 10.46 5.94 -2.10
CA LEU A 19 11.19 7.03 -2.77
C LEU A 19 10.39 7.69 -3.90
N ARG A 20 9.35 7.04 -4.43
CA ARG A 20 8.52 7.59 -5.49
C ARG A 20 7.85 8.91 -5.01
N PRO A 21 8.03 10.03 -5.73
CA PRO A 21 7.54 11.34 -5.29
C PRO A 21 6.01 11.42 -5.24
N ASP A 22 5.31 10.61 -6.04
CA ASP A 22 3.83 10.57 -6.07
C ASP A 22 3.20 9.84 -4.86
N LEU A 23 4.01 9.31 -3.93
CA LEU A 23 3.50 8.61 -2.75
C LEU A 23 2.92 9.58 -1.74
N LYS A 24 1.65 9.38 -1.39
CA LYS A 24 1.02 10.10 -0.29
C LYS A 24 1.54 9.57 1.03
N ARG A 25 2.33 10.39 1.72
CA ARG A 25 2.84 10.09 3.07
C ARG A 25 1.84 10.57 4.10
N GLY A 26 1.34 9.66 4.93
CA GLY A 26 0.42 10.00 6.03
C GLY A 26 -0.63 8.93 6.27
N ALA A 27 -1.49 9.17 7.27
CA ALA A 27 -2.61 8.30 7.59
C ALA A 27 -3.58 8.19 6.41
N PHE A 28 -4.29 7.06 6.33
CA PHE A 28 -5.41 6.93 5.40
C PHE A 28 -6.56 7.83 5.87
N SER A 29 -7.18 8.52 4.94
CA SER A 29 -8.43 9.26 5.18
C SER A 29 -9.59 8.28 5.28
N GLN A 30 -10.66 8.65 6.01
CA GLN A 30 -11.82 7.78 6.16
C GLN A 30 -12.47 7.42 4.81
N GLN A 31 -12.40 8.33 3.82
CA GLN A 31 -12.86 8.01 2.46
C GLN A 31 -12.01 6.93 1.81
N GLU A 32 -10.68 7.00 1.92
CA GLU A 32 -9.78 5.95 1.41
C GLU A 32 -10.03 4.63 2.14
N GLU A 33 -10.23 4.64 3.46
CA GLU A 33 -10.54 3.42 4.23
C GLU A 33 -11.85 2.77 3.75
N ASN A 34 -12.92 3.55 3.59
CA ASN A 34 -14.21 3.04 3.14
C ASN A 34 -14.10 2.46 1.72
N LEU A 35 -13.39 3.13 0.82
CA LEU A 35 -13.14 2.64 -0.53
C LEU A 35 -12.34 1.32 -0.52
N ILE A 36 -11.34 1.19 0.36
CA ILE A 36 -10.59 -0.06 0.52
C ILE A 36 -11.49 -1.19 0.98
N ILE A 37 -12.41 -0.94 1.93
CA ILE A 37 -13.36 -1.94 2.42
C ILE A 37 -14.31 -2.37 1.29
N GLU A 38 -14.90 -1.43 0.56
CA GLU A 38 -15.80 -1.71 -0.57
C GLU A 38 -15.09 -2.50 -1.68
N LEU A 39 -13.89 -2.04 -2.08
CA LEU A 39 -13.10 -2.72 -3.11
C LEU A 39 -12.63 -4.10 -2.65
N HIS A 40 -12.28 -4.27 -1.37
CA HIS A 40 -11.93 -5.57 -0.81
C HIS A 40 -13.12 -6.52 -0.77
N ALA A 41 -14.33 -6.03 -0.45
CA ALA A 41 -15.54 -6.84 -0.50
C ALA A 41 -15.82 -7.39 -1.91
N VAL A 42 -15.50 -6.62 -2.96
CA VAL A 42 -15.69 -7.03 -4.37
C VAL A 42 -14.52 -7.84 -4.92
N LEU A 43 -13.28 -7.42 -4.67
CA LEU A 43 -12.07 -7.96 -5.30
C LEU A 43 -11.30 -8.96 -4.42
N GLY A 44 -11.58 -9.00 -3.11
CA GLY A 44 -10.82 -9.76 -2.13
C GLY A 44 -9.39 -9.25 -1.95
N ASN A 45 -8.44 -10.17 -1.70
CA ASN A 45 -7.03 -9.86 -1.42
C ASN A 45 -6.21 -9.40 -2.66
N ARG A 46 -6.84 -8.80 -3.66
CA ARG A 46 -6.20 -8.33 -4.89
C ARG A 46 -5.66 -6.91 -4.73
N TRP A 47 -4.71 -6.74 -3.82
CA TRP A 47 -4.18 -5.44 -3.40
C TRP A 47 -3.63 -4.58 -4.53
N SER A 48 -3.05 -5.18 -5.57
CA SER A 48 -2.56 -4.45 -6.75
C SER A 48 -3.69 -3.78 -7.53
N GLN A 49 -4.87 -4.42 -7.63
CA GLN A 49 -6.04 -3.83 -8.28
C GLN A 49 -6.67 -2.73 -7.42
N ILE A 50 -6.70 -2.93 -6.09
CA ILE A 50 -7.19 -1.91 -5.16
C ILE A 50 -6.28 -0.67 -5.18
N ALA A 51 -4.96 -0.87 -5.21
CA ALA A 51 -3.97 0.22 -5.32
C ALA A 51 -4.11 1.01 -6.62
N ALA A 52 -4.53 0.38 -7.72
CA ALA A 52 -4.79 1.08 -8.98
C ALA A 52 -5.94 2.11 -8.86
N GLN A 53 -6.87 1.92 -7.92
CA GLN A 53 -7.98 2.84 -7.65
C GLN A 53 -7.63 3.94 -6.63
N LEU A 54 -6.47 3.84 -5.97
CA LEU A 54 -6.03 4.75 -4.91
C LEU A 54 -4.74 5.47 -5.34
N PRO A 55 -4.84 6.61 -6.05
CA PRO A 55 -3.67 7.31 -6.54
C PRO A 55 -2.78 7.77 -5.36
N GLY A 56 -1.52 7.38 -5.43
CA GLY A 56 -0.51 7.70 -4.42
C GLY A 56 -0.47 6.73 -3.22
N ARG A 57 -1.27 5.66 -3.22
CA ARG A 57 -1.17 4.56 -2.25
C ARG A 57 -0.68 3.28 -2.94
N THR A 58 0.10 2.50 -2.20
CA THR A 58 0.64 1.22 -2.69
C THR A 58 -0.17 0.03 -2.18
N ASP A 59 -0.07 -1.08 -2.91
CA ASP A 59 -0.65 -2.36 -2.50
C ASP A 59 -0.17 -2.79 -1.11
N ASN A 60 1.08 -2.48 -0.77
CA ASN A 60 1.66 -2.82 0.52
C ASN A 60 1.07 -1.98 1.66
N GLU A 61 0.85 -0.68 1.45
CA GLU A 61 0.19 0.19 2.42
C GLU A 61 -1.26 -0.23 2.67
N ILE A 62 -2.01 -0.54 1.61
CA ILE A 62 -3.41 -0.98 1.70
C ILE A 62 -3.51 -2.31 2.46
N LYS A 63 -2.66 -3.27 2.12
CA LYS A 63 -2.57 -4.54 2.84
C LYS A 63 -2.20 -4.34 4.31
N ASN A 64 -1.31 -3.39 4.63
CA ASN A 64 -0.93 -3.07 6.01
C ASN A 64 -2.09 -2.45 6.79
N LEU A 65 -2.84 -1.52 6.18
CA LEU A 65 -4.05 -0.93 6.75
C LEU A 65 -5.09 -2.01 7.06
N TRP A 66 -5.32 -2.91 6.09
CA TRP A 66 -6.27 -4.01 6.27
C TRP A 66 -5.91 -4.91 7.45
N ASN A 67 -4.66 -5.37 7.51
CA ASN A 67 -4.22 -6.27 8.58
C ASN A 67 -4.12 -5.59 9.96
N SER A 68 -3.81 -4.29 10.01
CA SER A 68 -3.59 -3.57 11.27
C SER A 68 -4.88 -3.00 11.87
N CYS A 69 -5.69 -2.33 11.06
CA CYS A 69 -6.86 -1.56 11.50
C CYS A 69 -8.18 -2.28 11.19
N LEU A 70 -8.36 -2.75 9.96
CA LEU A 70 -9.67 -3.19 9.49
C LEU A 70 -10.00 -4.61 9.96
N LYS A 71 -9.03 -5.52 9.96
CA LYS A 71 -9.19 -6.90 10.44
C LYS A 71 -9.55 -6.98 11.94
N LYS A 72 -9.26 -5.94 12.73
CA LYS A 72 -9.62 -5.88 14.16
C LYS A 72 -10.98 -5.24 14.43
N LYS A 73 -11.53 -4.50 13.44
CA LYS A 73 -12.83 -3.82 13.55
C LYS A 73 -14.00 -4.70 13.05
N LEU A 74 -13.69 -5.77 12.33
CA LEU A 74 -14.60 -6.84 11.89
C LEU A 74 -14.48 -8.03 12.83
#